data_AF-A4KVQ1-F1
#
_entry.id   AF-A4KVQ1-F1
#
_cell.length_a   1.000
_cell.length_b   1.000
_cell.length_c   1.000
_cell.angle_alpha   90.00
_cell.angle_beta   90.00
_cell.angle_gamma   90.00
#
_symmetry.space_group_name_H-M   'P 1'
#
loop_
_entity.id
_entity.type
_entity.pdbx_description
1 polymer ?
#
loop_
_entity_poly.entity_id
_entity_poly.type
_entity_poly.pdbx_seq_one_letter_code
_entity_poly.pdbx_strand_id
1 'polypeptide(L)'
;MDAAFIAKCADPSLNPAIVEQFVSAAGSDDPLAVTVKSGGRLVLIPKPRSPDEALEVVRSNVGQAVVRVGITQFPAGVGVSDASELQTSMFDACENLRTGTGLFAKAARIVTKWYGHPTNKELLPQMLDDTIYAWKTGTFEGDNIFRAEDPGGPTFFGKASGDAKPAAKPSNPVSADEVAPQSGEPDTVTGAGIRIDLSRIGGQK
;
A
#
# COMPACT_ATOMS: atom_id res chain seq x y z
N MET A 1 7.72 8.00 20.90
CA MET A 1 6.41 7.32 21.05
C MET A 1 6.62 6.11 21.94
N ASP A 2 5.71 5.77 22.85
CA ASP A 2 5.93 4.63 23.75
C ASP A 2 5.50 3.29 23.12
N ALA A 3 6.13 2.20 23.57
CA ALA A 3 5.90 0.86 23.04
C ALA A 3 4.48 0.33 23.30
N ALA A 4 3.82 0.76 24.39
CA ALA A 4 2.47 0.31 24.72
C ALA A 4 1.44 0.92 23.76
N PHE A 5 1.62 2.19 23.40
CA PHE A 5 0.84 2.88 22.39
C PHE A 5 1.00 2.23 21.01
N ILE A 6 2.25 1.94 20.60
CA ILE A 6 2.53 1.23 19.34
C ILE A 6 1.83 -0.13 19.33
N ALA A 7 2.02 -0.94 20.38
CA ALA A 7 1.41 -2.27 20.47
C ALA A 7 -0.13 -2.24 20.43
N LYS A 8 -0.75 -1.17 20.94
CA LYS A 8 -2.21 -1.00 20.97
C LYS A 8 -2.79 -0.53 19.63
N CYS A 9 -2.09 0.34 18.92
CA CYS A 9 -2.67 1.11 17.83
C CYS A 9 -2.08 0.77 16.44
N ALA A 10 -0.84 0.28 16.37
CA ALA A 10 -0.20 0.00 15.10
C ALA A 10 -0.78 -1.25 14.41
N ASP A 11 -0.58 -1.33 13.10
CA ASP A 11 -0.89 -2.50 12.31
C ASP A 11 -0.11 -3.72 12.83
N PRO A 12 -0.81 -4.83 13.18
CA PRO A 12 -0.17 -5.99 13.81
C PRO A 12 0.78 -6.75 12.89
N SER A 13 0.77 -6.47 11.58
CA SER A 13 1.74 -7.04 10.64
C SER A 13 3.13 -6.41 10.73
N LEU A 14 3.30 -5.31 11.46
CA LEU A 14 4.60 -4.65 11.64
C LEU A 14 5.18 -4.93 13.03
N ASN A 15 6.48 -5.20 13.08
CA ASN A 15 7.20 -5.27 14.35
C ASN A 15 7.17 -3.87 15.01
N PRO A 16 6.87 -3.75 16.31
CA PRO A 16 6.88 -2.47 17.02
C PRO A 16 8.16 -1.63 16.83
N ALA A 17 9.33 -2.27 16.76
CA ALA A 17 10.59 -1.57 16.51
C ALA A 17 10.66 -0.94 15.10
N ILE A 18 10.06 -1.60 14.10
CA ILE A 18 9.93 -1.06 12.74
C ILE A 18 8.99 0.15 12.74
N VAL A 19 7.87 0.07 13.48
CA VAL A 19 6.92 1.18 13.60
C VAL A 19 7.59 2.39 14.26
N GLU A 20 8.35 2.18 15.32
CA GLU A 20 9.09 3.24 16.00
C GLU A 20 10.09 3.92 15.06
N GLN A 21 10.91 3.13 14.36
CA GLN A 21 11.87 3.66 13.38
C GLN A 21 11.18 4.40 12.23
N PHE A 22 10.07 3.87 11.72
CA PHE A 22 9.26 4.50 10.67
C PHE A 22 8.74 5.88 11.11
N VAL A 23 8.05 5.95 12.26
CA VAL A 23 7.48 7.20 12.75
C VAL A 23 8.58 8.21 13.07
N SER A 24 9.69 7.78 13.66
CA SER A 24 10.84 8.64 13.92
C SER A 24 11.44 9.22 12.63
N ALA A 25 11.55 8.40 11.57
CA ALA A 25 12.20 8.82 10.34
C ALA A 25 11.31 9.67 9.41
N ALA A 26 10.00 9.42 9.38
CA ALA A 26 9.09 9.98 8.37
C ALA A 26 7.82 10.65 8.93
N GLY A 27 7.59 10.52 10.23
CA GLY A 27 6.41 11.01 10.91
C GLY A 27 6.53 12.43 11.45
N SER A 28 5.69 12.73 12.43
CA SER A 28 5.63 13.98 13.17
C SER A 28 5.31 13.68 14.64
N ASP A 29 5.84 14.49 15.56
CA ASP A 29 5.48 14.43 16.98
C ASP A 29 4.14 15.12 17.28
N ASP A 30 3.61 15.87 16.31
CA ASP A 30 2.35 16.59 16.42
C ASP A 30 1.21 15.85 15.69
N PRO A 31 0.17 15.38 16.40
CA PRO A 31 -1.01 14.75 15.80
C PRO A 31 -1.79 15.65 14.84
N LEU A 32 -1.70 16.97 14.99
CA LEU A 32 -2.36 17.94 14.10
C LEU A 32 -1.47 18.38 12.93
N ALA A 33 -0.30 17.76 12.75
CA ALA A 33 0.61 18.13 11.68
C ALA A 33 -0.04 17.92 10.30
N VAL A 34 -0.08 18.99 9.52
CA VAL A 34 -0.49 18.95 8.11
C VAL A 34 0.68 19.46 7.27
N THR A 35 1.09 18.66 6.29
CA THR A 35 2.11 19.05 5.31
C THR A 35 1.49 19.10 3.94
N VAL A 36 1.57 20.25 3.27
CA VAL A 36 1.06 20.43 1.91
C VAL A 36 2.22 20.61 0.94
N LYS A 37 2.28 19.77 -0.10
CA LYS A 37 3.24 19.90 -1.20
C LYS A 37 2.51 20.05 -2.53
N SER A 38 2.76 21.16 -3.23
CA SER A 38 2.24 21.43 -4.57
C SER A 38 3.39 21.63 -5.55
N GLY A 39 3.37 20.92 -6.69
CA GLY A 39 4.46 20.96 -7.67
C GLY A 39 5.84 20.60 -7.09
N GLY A 40 5.88 19.71 -6.09
CA GLY A 40 7.11 19.31 -5.39
C GLY A 40 7.63 20.31 -4.34
N ARG A 41 6.97 21.45 -4.16
CA ARG A 41 7.36 22.49 -3.20
C ARG A 41 6.48 22.47 -1.96
N LEU A 42 7.10 22.71 -0.80
CA LEU A 42 6.38 22.85 0.46
C LEU A 42 5.58 24.15 0.47
N VAL A 43 4.29 24.04 0.80
CA VAL A 43 3.41 25.18 1.04
C VAL A 43 3.39 25.46 2.53
N LEU A 44 3.71 26.69 2.93
CA LEU A 44 3.61 27.11 4.32
C LEU A 44 2.15 27.39 4.65
N ILE A 45 1.64 26.67 5.65
CA ILE A 45 0.30 26.86 6.19
C ILE A 45 0.40 27.28 7.67
N PRO A 46 -0.56 28.05 8.19
CA PRO A 46 -0.67 28.25 9.62
C PRO A 46 -0.78 26.91 10.35
N LYS A 47 -0.12 26.79 11.49
CA LYS A 47 -0.21 25.58 12.33
C LYS A 47 -1.65 25.41 12.84
N PRO A 48 -2.34 24.30 12.52
CA PRO A 48 -3.67 24.04 13.05
C PRO A 48 -3.66 23.90 14.57
N ARG A 49 -4.73 24.38 15.23
CA ARG A 49 -4.88 24.33 16.69
C ARG A 49 -5.96 23.34 17.13
N SER A 50 -6.74 22.82 16.19
CA SER A 50 -7.73 21.78 16.43
C SER A 50 -7.80 20.80 15.25
N PRO A 51 -8.37 19.59 15.45
CA PRO A 51 -8.67 18.68 14.36
C PRO A 51 -9.55 19.29 13.26
N ASP A 52 -10.51 20.15 13.62
CA ASP A 52 -11.38 20.83 12.67
C ASP A 52 -10.59 21.82 11.79
N GLU A 53 -9.75 22.67 12.40
CA GLU A 53 -8.87 23.58 11.65
C GLU A 53 -7.94 22.79 10.72
N ALA A 54 -7.39 21.66 11.19
CA ALA A 54 -6.52 20.81 10.39
C ALA A 54 -7.28 20.19 9.21
N LEU A 55 -8.51 19.72 9.44
CA LEU A 55 -9.36 19.13 8.41
C LEU A 55 -9.78 20.14 7.35
N GLU A 56 -10.07 21.39 7.73
CA GLU A 56 -10.35 22.47 6.77
C GLU A 56 -9.17 22.70 5.81
N VAL A 57 -7.94 22.71 6.34
CA VAL A 57 -6.74 22.81 5.51
C VAL A 57 -6.63 21.62 4.56
N VAL A 58 -6.85 20.39 5.05
CA VAL A 58 -6.79 19.19 4.22
C VAL A 58 -7.81 19.27 3.09
N ARG A 59 -9.09 19.54 3.39
CA ARG A 59 -10.18 19.61 2.41
C ARG A 59 -9.94 20.64 1.32
N SER A 60 -9.31 21.76 1.68
CA SER A 60 -9.00 22.84 0.73
C SER A 60 -7.86 22.49 -0.25
N ASN A 61 -7.05 21.47 0.05
CA ASN A 61 -5.83 21.14 -0.71
C ASN A 61 -5.87 19.75 -1.38
N VAL A 62 -6.68 18.81 -0.86
CA VAL A 62 -6.83 17.48 -1.45
C VAL A 62 -7.34 17.59 -2.90
N GLY A 63 -6.80 16.77 -3.79
CA GLY A 63 -7.09 16.79 -5.23
C GLY A 63 -6.18 17.75 -6.03
N GLN A 64 -5.61 18.77 -5.39
CA GLN A 64 -4.73 19.76 -6.03
C GLN A 64 -3.26 19.63 -5.59
N ALA A 65 -3.03 19.10 -4.40
CA ALA A 65 -1.72 18.96 -3.78
C ALA A 65 -1.56 17.61 -3.07
N VAL A 66 -0.32 17.25 -2.77
CA VAL A 66 -0.01 16.14 -1.86
C VAL A 66 -0.16 16.64 -0.43
N VAL A 67 -1.15 16.13 0.29
CA VAL A 67 -1.42 16.48 1.69
C VAL A 67 -1.11 15.30 2.59
N ARG A 68 -0.22 15.49 3.58
CA ARG A 68 0.15 14.49 4.58
C ARG A 68 -0.31 14.91 5.97
N VAL A 69 -0.79 13.96 6.77
CA VAL A 69 -1.48 14.25 8.03
C VAL A 69 -0.96 13.43 9.23
N GLY A 70 -0.94 14.10 10.37
CA GLY A 70 -0.70 13.55 11.71
C GLY A 70 0.64 12.85 11.89
N ILE A 71 0.71 12.00 12.91
CA ILE A 71 1.98 11.44 13.41
C ILE A 71 2.68 10.52 12.41
N THR A 72 1.95 9.87 11.51
CA THR A 72 2.53 9.01 10.46
C THR A 72 2.78 9.76 9.14
N GLN A 73 2.28 10.99 9.02
CA GLN A 73 2.32 11.76 7.78
C GLN A 73 1.75 10.97 6.58
N PHE A 74 0.70 10.17 6.83
CA PHE A 74 0.05 9.42 5.76
C PHE A 74 -0.68 10.36 4.80
N PRO A 75 -0.78 10.02 3.51
CA PRO A 75 -1.40 10.88 2.51
C PRO A 75 -2.94 10.90 2.63
N ALA A 76 -3.52 12.06 2.92
CA ALA A 76 -4.96 12.19 3.21
C ALA A 76 -5.88 11.91 2.00
N GLY A 77 -5.37 12.10 0.78
CA GLY A 77 -6.16 11.88 -0.45
C GLY A 77 -6.15 10.44 -0.97
N VAL A 78 -5.56 9.49 -0.23
CA VAL A 78 -5.49 8.09 -0.67
C VAL A 78 -6.74 7.34 -0.23
N GLY A 79 -7.40 6.67 -1.19
CA GLY A 79 -8.63 5.93 -0.92
C GLY A 79 -9.88 6.79 -0.79
N VAL A 80 -9.78 8.09 -1.08
CA VAL A 80 -10.86 9.07 -0.96
C VAL A 80 -11.26 9.58 -2.35
N SER A 81 -12.56 9.58 -2.63
CA SER A 81 -13.09 10.11 -3.90
C SER A 81 -13.50 11.57 -3.79
N ASP A 82 -14.01 11.97 -2.61
CA ASP A 82 -14.49 13.32 -2.34
C ASP A 82 -14.01 13.83 -0.97
N ALA A 83 -13.71 15.14 -0.87
CA ALA A 83 -13.19 15.75 0.35
C ALA A 83 -14.17 15.70 1.54
N SER A 84 -15.47 15.47 1.30
CA SER A 84 -16.47 15.28 2.35
C SER A 84 -16.34 13.94 3.09
N GLU A 85 -15.69 12.94 2.49
CA GLU A 85 -15.40 11.64 3.13
C GLU A 85 -14.31 11.76 4.21
N LEU A 86 -13.52 12.85 4.18
CA LEU A 86 -12.46 13.10 5.13
C LEU A 86 -13.03 13.45 6.51
N GLN A 87 -12.50 12.82 7.55
CA GLN A 87 -12.97 12.96 8.93
C GLN A 87 -11.86 13.45 9.86
N THR A 88 -12.23 14.16 10.93
CA THR A 88 -11.29 14.66 11.95
C THR A 88 -10.54 13.54 12.67
N SER A 89 -11.05 12.32 12.63
CA SER A 89 -10.47 11.16 13.27
C SER A 89 -9.09 10.78 12.69
N MET A 90 -8.74 11.25 11.48
CA MET A 90 -7.37 11.13 10.96
C MET A 90 -6.31 11.86 11.80
N PHE A 91 -6.73 12.75 12.69
CA PHE A 91 -5.88 13.45 13.64
C PHE A 91 -5.95 12.85 15.06
N ASP A 92 -6.79 11.84 15.29
CA ASP A 92 -6.67 10.99 16.47
C ASP A 92 -5.37 10.18 16.35
N ALA A 93 -4.55 10.19 17.40
CA ALA A 93 -3.22 9.58 17.33
C ALA A 93 -3.30 8.08 17.06
N CYS A 94 -4.27 7.37 17.65
CA CYS A 94 -4.38 5.92 17.52
C CYS A 94 -4.92 5.52 16.15
N GLU A 95 -5.94 6.23 15.65
CA GLU A 95 -6.47 6.03 14.30
C GLU A 95 -5.45 6.41 13.22
N ASN A 96 -4.74 7.53 13.40
CA ASN A 96 -3.65 7.93 12.50
C ASN A 96 -2.54 6.87 12.47
N LEU A 97 -2.12 6.38 13.64
CA LEU A 97 -1.11 5.33 13.70
C LEU A 97 -1.58 4.07 12.98
N ARG A 98 -2.80 3.60 13.26
CA ARG A 98 -3.38 2.40 12.63
C ARG A 98 -3.43 2.54 11.11
N THR A 99 -3.92 3.67 10.63
CA THR A 99 -4.10 3.93 9.19
C THR A 99 -2.75 4.06 8.49
N GLY A 100 -1.84 4.86 9.06
CA GLY A 100 -0.52 5.07 8.49
C GLY A 100 0.34 3.81 8.50
N THR A 101 0.31 3.02 9.58
CA THR A 101 1.06 1.75 9.67
C THR A 101 0.47 0.68 8.76
N GLY A 102 -0.84 0.64 8.52
CA GLY A 102 -1.44 -0.25 7.52
C GLY A 102 -0.98 0.07 6.09
N LEU A 103 -0.96 1.36 5.73
CA LEU A 103 -0.41 1.80 4.43
C LEU A 103 1.09 1.55 4.33
N PHE A 104 1.84 1.73 5.43
CA PHE A 104 3.27 1.46 5.47
C PHE A 104 3.55 -0.04 5.32
N ALA A 105 2.73 -0.90 5.92
CA ALA A 105 2.81 -2.35 5.75
C ALA A 105 2.60 -2.75 4.28
N LYS A 106 1.63 -2.14 3.58
CA LYS A 106 1.46 -2.32 2.13
C LYS A 106 2.73 -1.91 1.37
N ALA A 107 3.31 -0.74 1.68
CA ALA A 107 4.56 -0.31 1.06
C ALA A 107 5.70 -1.30 1.32
N ALA A 108 5.82 -1.81 2.55
CA ALA A 108 6.81 -2.83 2.91
C ALA A 108 6.61 -4.14 2.12
N ARG A 109 5.36 -4.56 1.85
CA ARG A 109 5.07 -5.73 1.01
C ARG A 109 5.45 -5.50 -0.45
N ILE A 110 5.23 -4.30 -0.99
CA ILE A 110 5.67 -3.90 -2.34
C ILE A 110 7.20 -4.01 -2.44
N VAL A 111 7.93 -3.42 -1.49
CA VAL A 111 9.40 -3.49 -1.45
C VAL A 111 9.86 -4.94 -1.28
N THR A 112 9.24 -5.71 -0.38
CA THR A 112 9.59 -7.13 -0.15
C THR A 112 9.42 -7.98 -1.40
N LYS A 113 8.33 -7.77 -2.15
CA LYS A 113 8.10 -8.44 -3.43
C LYS A 113 9.17 -8.06 -4.45
N TRP A 114 9.54 -6.79 -4.54
CA TRP A 114 10.57 -6.33 -5.47
C TRP A 114 11.95 -6.92 -5.17
N TYR A 115 12.30 -7.06 -3.89
CA TYR A 115 13.50 -7.77 -3.43
C TYR A 115 13.45 -9.30 -3.63
N GLY A 116 12.34 -9.84 -4.17
CA GLY A 116 12.20 -11.28 -4.44
C GLY A 116 11.91 -12.13 -3.20
N HIS A 117 11.28 -11.56 -2.16
CA HIS A 117 11.00 -12.24 -0.88
C HIS A 117 12.27 -12.87 -0.26
N PRO A 118 13.29 -12.04 0.03
CA PRO A 118 14.56 -12.55 0.50
C PRO A 118 14.41 -13.28 1.84
N THR A 119 15.28 -14.26 2.08
CA THR A 119 15.38 -14.96 3.37
C THR A 119 16.55 -14.46 4.23
N ASN A 120 17.52 -13.75 3.63
CA ASN A 120 18.62 -13.14 4.36
C ASN A 120 18.17 -11.91 5.16
N LYS A 121 18.08 -12.05 6.48
CA LYS A 121 17.66 -10.99 7.41
C LYS A 121 18.61 -9.78 7.46
N GLU A 122 19.85 -9.92 6.98
CA GLU A 122 20.81 -8.81 6.89
C GLU A 122 20.33 -7.71 5.93
N LEU A 123 19.39 -8.01 5.03
CA LEU A 123 18.80 -7.02 4.13
C LEU A 123 17.72 -6.15 4.80
N LEU A 124 17.30 -6.46 6.03
CA LEU A 124 16.25 -5.72 6.72
C LEU A 124 16.51 -4.20 6.78
N PRO A 125 17.71 -3.72 7.16
CA PRO A 125 17.96 -2.28 7.25
C PRO A 125 17.76 -1.59 5.90
N GLN A 126 18.29 -2.17 4.82
CA GLN A 126 18.16 -1.62 3.48
C GLN A 126 16.70 -1.62 3.00
N MET A 127 15.99 -2.73 3.17
CA MET A 127 14.58 -2.80 2.77
C MET A 127 13.71 -1.80 3.56
N LEU A 128 14.00 -1.60 4.85
CA LEU A 128 13.30 -0.63 5.67
C LEU A 128 13.60 0.81 5.23
N ASP A 129 14.86 1.13 4.94
CA ASP A 129 15.26 2.43 4.42
C ASP A 129 14.59 2.74 3.08
N ASP A 130 14.55 1.77 2.16
CA ASP A 130 13.85 1.88 0.88
C ASP A 130 12.34 2.07 1.08
N THR A 131 11.75 1.36 2.04
CA THR A 131 10.32 1.52 2.38
C THR A 131 10.04 2.92 2.95
N ILE A 132 10.92 3.44 3.82
CA ILE A 132 10.81 4.80 4.38
C ILE A 132 11.01 5.85 3.28
N TYR A 133 11.94 5.63 2.36
CA TYR A 133 12.16 6.50 1.21
C TYR A 133 10.94 6.53 0.29
N ALA A 134 10.41 5.35 -0.04
CA ALA A 134 9.17 5.20 -0.80
C ALA A 134 7.98 5.87 -0.09
N TRP A 135 7.89 5.74 1.24
CA TRP A 135 6.88 6.41 2.03
C TRP A 135 6.96 7.93 1.90
N LYS A 136 8.16 8.51 2.03
CA LYS A 136 8.38 9.97 1.98
C LYS A 136 8.09 10.56 0.61
N THR A 137 8.54 9.87 -0.44
CA THR A 137 8.39 10.31 -1.84
C THR A 137 7.02 9.99 -2.43
N GLY A 138 6.38 8.94 -1.92
CA GLY A 138 5.17 8.34 -2.49
C GLY A 138 5.43 7.49 -3.74
N THR A 139 6.70 7.20 -4.04
CA THR A 139 7.10 6.44 -5.23
C THR A 139 8.16 5.39 -4.91
N PHE A 140 8.07 4.24 -5.55
CA PHE A 140 9.10 3.19 -5.51
C PHE A 140 9.22 2.61 -6.92
N GLU A 141 10.44 2.58 -7.47
CA GLU A 141 10.70 2.01 -8.81
C GLU A 141 9.82 2.61 -9.93
N GLY A 142 9.47 3.90 -9.79
CA GLY A 142 8.62 4.62 -10.73
C GLY A 142 7.12 4.53 -10.45
N ASP A 143 6.68 3.61 -9.60
CA ASP A 143 5.27 3.40 -9.27
C ASP A 143 4.83 4.17 -8.03
N ASN A 144 3.57 4.64 -8.03
CA ASN A 144 2.97 5.26 -6.86
C ASN A 144 2.55 4.20 -5.85
N ILE A 145 3.30 4.08 -4.74
CA ILE A 145 3.07 3.02 -3.74
C ILE A 145 1.71 3.09 -3.05
N PHE A 146 1.10 4.27 -2.98
CA PHE A 146 -0.19 4.44 -2.32
C PHE A 146 -1.36 3.98 -3.20
N ARG A 147 -1.21 4.09 -4.53
CA ARG A 147 -2.20 3.68 -5.52
C ARG A 147 -1.94 2.29 -6.10
N ALA A 148 -0.72 1.77 -6.01
CA ALA A 148 -0.38 0.41 -6.45
C ALA A 148 -1.25 -0.64 -5.74
N GLU A 149 -1.46 -1.79 -6.38
CA GLU A 149 -2.13 -2.92 -5.72
C GLU A 149 -1.27 -3.48 -4.59
N ASP A 150 -1.89 -3.92 -3.51
CA ASP A 150 -1.17 -4.59 -2.43
C ASP A 150 -0.82 -6.03 -2.86
N PRO A 151 0.47 -6.40 -2.96
CA PRO A 151 0.83 -7.75 -3.36
C PRO A 151 0.52 -8.81 -2.30
N GLY A 152 0.11 -8.42 -1.09
CA GLY A 152 -0.09 -9.34 0.02
C GLY A 152 1.23 -10.00 0.46
N GLY A 153 1.11 -11.05 1.26
CA GLY A 153 2.29 -11.75 1.79
C GLY A 153 2.93 -11.07 3.01
N PRO A 154 4.18 -11.43 3.34
CA PRO A 154 4.87 -10.94 4.52
C PRO A 154 5.39 -9.51 4.36
N THR A 155 5.34 -8.75 5.44
CA THR A 155 6.09 -7.50 5.62
C THR A 155 7.53 -7.85 6.00
N PHE A 156 8.49 -7.59 5.11
CA PHE A 156 9.89 -7.97 5.31
C PHE A 156 10.04 -9.47 5.56
N PHE A 157 10.52 -9.86 6.75
CA PHE A 157 10.70 -11.24 7.19
C PHE A 157 9.60 -11.71 8.17
N GLY A 158 8.53 -10.93 8.32
CA GLY A 158 7.37 -11.26 9.14
C GLY A 158 6.55 -12.41 8.55
N LYS A 159 5.52 -12.86 9.28
CA LYS A 159 4.53 -13.78 8.71
C LYS A 159 3.62 -13.03 7.75
N ALA A 160 3.14 -13.72 6.71
CA ALA A 160 2.16 -13.15 5.80
C ALA A 160 0.91 -12.72 6.57
N SER A 161 0.39 -11.52 6.29
CA SER A 161 -0.85 -11.02 6.90
C SER A 161 -2.11 -11.75 6.40
N GLY A 162 -1.95 -12.87 5.68
CA GLY A 162 -2.99 -13.65 5.00
C GLY A 162 -3.61 -14.80 5.81
N ASP A 163 -3.23 -14.98 7.09
CA ASP A 163 -3.91 -15.94 7.98
C ASP A 163 -5.24 -15.40 8.56
N ALA A 164 -5.74 -14.28 8.04
CA ALA A 164 -7.16 -13.96 8.15
C ALA A 164 -7.93 -14.86 7.17
N LYS A 165 -8.46 -15.96 7.71
CA LYS A 165 -9.36 -16.94 7.06
C LYS A 165 -10.20 -16.27 5.95
N PRO A 166 -10.20 -16.78 4.70
CA PRO A 166 -11.09 -16.25 3.67
C PRO A 166 -12.51 -16.27 4.21
N ALA A 167 -13.18 -15.12 4.14
CA ALA A 167 -14.62 -15.05 4.36
C ALA A 167 -15.25 -16.16 3.51
N ALA A 168 -15.92 -17.09 4.18
CA ALA A 168 -16.57 -18.21 3.53
C ALA A 168 -17.46 -17.67 2.41
N LYS A 169 -17.18 -18.08 1.16
CA LYS A 169 -18.13 -17.91 0.07
C LYS A 169 -19.48 -18.46 0.55
N PRO A 170 -20.61 -17.76 0.34
CA PRO A 170 -21.91 -18.35 0.62
C PRO A 170 -22.06 -19.60 -0.25
N SER A 171 -22.11 -20.76 0.39
CA SER A 171 -22.50 -22.01 -0.22
C SER A 171 -23.96 -21.89 -0.65
N ASN A 172 -24.22 -21.72 -1.94
CA ASN A 172 -25.55 -21.94 -2.48
C ASN A 172 -25.80 -23.47 -2.49
N PRO A 173 -26.90 -23.96 -1.89
CA PRO A 173 -27.22 -25.37 -1.93
C PRO A 173 -27.71 -25.77 -3.32
N VAL A 174 -27.24 -26.94 -3.75
CA VAL A 174 -27.62 -27.64 -4.97
C VAL A 174 -29.09 -28.08 -4.86
N SER A 175 -29.86 -27.87 -5.92
CA SER A 175 -31.07 -28.65 -6.21
C SER A 175 -30.84 -29.47 -7.46
N ALA A 176 -31.30 -30.71 -7.40
CA ALA A 176 -31.12 -31.78 -8.38
C ALA A 176 -32.20 -31.74 -9.48
N ASP A 177 -31.98 -32.61 -10.48
CA ASP A 177 -32.83 -33.02 -11.61
C ASP A 177 -32.76 -32.09 -12.85
N GLU A 178 -32.57 -32.54 -14.09
CA GLU A 178 -32.67 -33.88 -14.69
C GLU A 178 -32.08 -33.89 -16.14
N VAL A 179 -31.66 -35.08 -16.61
CA VAL A 179 -31.57 -35.59 -18.01
C VAL A 179 -30.48 -35.08 -18.99
N ALA A 180 -29.61 -36.02 -19.39
CA ALA A 180 -28.78 -36.02 -20.62
C ALA A 180 -29.59 -36.57 -21.83
N PRO A 181 -29.19 -36.40 -23.11
CA PRO A 181 -28.13 -37.30 -23.63
C PRO A 181 -27.24 -36.75 -24.78
N GLN A 182 -26.02 -37.31 -24.80
CA GLN A 182 -25.26 -37.88 -25.94
C GLN A 182 -24.77 -37.04 -27.15
N SER A 183 -23.45 -37.14 -27.31
CA SER A 183 -22.70 -37.54 -28.52
C SER A 183 -22.39 -36.50 -29.61
N GLY A 184 -21.08 -36.28 -29.83
CA GLY A 184 -20.54 -35.79 -31.10
C GLY A 184 -19.24 -35.00 -30.99
N GLU A 185 -18.11 -35.69 -30.86
CA GLU A 185 -16.84 -35.30 -31.50
C GLU A 185 -16.50 -36.45 -32.48
N PRO A 186 -15.72 -36.23 -33.56
CA PRO A 186 -14.68 -35.22 -33.69
C PRO A 186 -14.75 -34.41 -34.99
N ASP A 187 -14.07 -33.27 -35.06
CA ASP A 187 -13.18 -33.04 -36.20
C ASP A 187 -12.19 -31.90 -35.95
N THR A 188 -10.94 -32.27 -36.22
CA THR A 188 -9.73 -31.46 -36.28
C THR A 188 -9.89 -30.24 -37.20
N VAL A 189 -9.14 -29.16 -36.96
CA VAL A 189 -8.24 -28.53 -37.97
C VAL A 189 -7.54 -27.27 -37.40
N THR A 190 -6.22 -27.42 -37.32
CA THR A 190 -5.13 -26.43 -37.44
C THR A 190 -4.92 -25.33 -36.39
N GLY A 191 -3.93 -25.59 -35.53
CA GLY A 191 -3.11 -24.56 -34.91
C GLY A 191 -2.22 -23.85 -35.93
N ALA A 192 -2.32 -22.53 -35.98
CA ALA A 192 -1.38 -21.68 -36.71
C ALA A 192 -0.16 -21.40 -35.83
N GLY A 193 0.85 -22.27 -35.93
CA GLY A 193 2.19 -21.99 -35.42
C GLY A 193 2.90 -20.97 -36.31
N ILE A 194 3.19 -19.79 -35.77
CA ILE A 194 4.00 -18.77 -36.43
C ILE A 194 5.40 -19.36 -36.68
N ARG A 195 5.82 -19.50 -37.95
CA ARG A 195 7.19 -19.87 -38.31
C ARG A 195 7.97 -18.61 -38.67
N ILE A 196 8.96 -18.28 -37.84
CA ILE A 196 9.93 -17.23 -38.10
C ILE A 196 11.10 -17.86 -38.86
N ASP A 197 11.33 -17.39 -40.09
CA ASP A 197 12.49 -17.75 -40.90
C ASP A 197 13.67 -16.83 -40.56
N LEU A 198 14.75 -17.39 -40.02
CA LEU A 198 15.96 -16.67 -39.61
C LEU A 198 17.11 -16.75 -40.63
N SER A 199 16.81 -17.11 -41.89
CA SER A 199 17.83 -17.33 -42.94
C SER A 199 18.60 -16.07 -43.39
N ARG A 200 18.49 -14.93 -42.69
CA ARG A 200 19.13 -13.67 -43.10
C ARG A 200 19.92 -12.94 -42.01
N ILE A 201 20.20 -13.57 -40.87
CA ILE A 201 21.15 -13.01 -39.88
C ILE A 201 22.55 -13.56 -40.18
N GLY A 202 23.21 -12.93 -41.15
CA GLY A 202 24.61 -13.16 -41.49
C GLY A 202 25.33 -11.84 -41.69
N GLY A 203 25.66 -11.15 -40.60
CA GLY A 203 26.57 -10.00 -40.61
C GLY A 203 28.02 -10.51 -40.62
N GLN A 204 28.68 -10.39 -41.77
CA GLN A 204 30.13 -10.65 -41.88
C GLN A 204 30.93 -9.56 -41.14
N LYS A 205 32.05 -10.01 -40.55
CA LYS A 205 33.09 -9.22 -39.87
C LYS A 205 33.70 -8.15 -40.76
#